data_AF-S0PFT9-F1
#
_entry.id   AF-S0PFT9-F1
#
_cell.length_a   1.000
_cell.length_b   1.000
_cell.length_c   1.000
_cell.angle_alpha   90.00
_cell.angle_beta   90.00
_cell.angle_gamma   90.00
#
_symmetry.space_group_name_H-M   'P 1'
#
loop_
_entity.id
_entity.type
_entity.pdbx_description
1 polymer ?
#
loop_
_entity_poly.entity_id
_entity_poly.type
_entity_poly.pdbx_seq_one_letter_code
_entity_poly.pdbx_strand_id
1 'polypeptide(L)'
;MVGYDGSEFFFILKIQHKFVPTLLKQNSPSAIVNLGSKEGITTPPGNVGYSVSKAAIKVLTEQLAHELREISNHQVTAHLLVPGYTWTPMNFPNADFSQPNQKPDAPWSTKELMHFFEKSLLNDDFYIVGLDNEVTAEIDERRMEWSIGDIINNRPALSRWHRKYKDEFNEFLSQ
;
A
#
# COMPACT_ATOMS: atom_id res chain seq x y z
N MET A 1 10.51 16.37 13.45
CA MET A 1 9.25 15.66 13.16
C MET A 1 8.29 16.64 12.51
N VAL A 2 8.38 16.80 11.19
CA VAL A 2 7.41 17.56 10.40
C VAL A 2 6.86 16.56 9.38
N GLY A 3 5.55 16.32 9.40
CA GLY A 3 4.81 15.48 8.43
C GLY A 3 4.38 14.11 8.95
N TYR A 4 3.07 13.86 8.97
CA TYR A 4 2.33 12.65 9.41
C TYR A 4 2.22 12.43 10.93
N ASP A 5 1.15 12.96 11.53
CA ASP A 5 0.78 12.81 12.94
C ASP A 5 -0.04 11.53 13.25
N GLY A 6 -0.20 10.64 12.27
CA GLY A 6 -0.99 9.42 12.45
C GLY A 6 -2.50 9.58 12.19
N SER A 7 -2.98 10.78 11.88
CA SER A 7 -4.43 11.08 11.81
C SER A 7 -5.17 10.44 10.64
N GLU A 8 -4.47 9.99 9.59
CA GLU A 8 -5.07 9.38 8.39
C GLU A 8 -6.00 8.21 8.73
N PHE A 9 -5.59 7.36 9.67
CA PHE A 9 -6.36 6.20 10.09
C PHE A 9 -7.75 6.58 10.59
N PHE A 10 -7.83 7.53 11.54
CA PHE A 10 -9.11 7.95 12.12
C PHE A 10 -10.03 8.61 11.09
N PHE A 11 -9.47 9.31 10.10
CA PHE A 11 -10.24 9.87 9.00
C PHE A 11 -10.87 8.75 8.15
N ILE A 12 -10.07 7.79 7.69
CA ILE A 12 -10.55 6.68 6.86
C ILE A 12 -11.58 5.83 7.62
N LEU A 13 -11.35 5.54 8.90
CA LEU A 13 -12.30 4.83 9.76
C LEU A 13 -13.66 5.55 9.82
N LYS A 14 -13.65 6.88 10.02
CA LYS A 14 -14.88 7.69 10.05
C LYS A 14 -15.60 7.69 8.70
N ILE A 15 -14.87 7.76 7.59
CA ILE A 15 -15.44 7.68 6.24
C ILE A 15 -16.10 6.32 6.02
N GLN A 16 -15.43 5.22 6.34
CA GLN A 16 -15.99 3.87 6.21
C GLN A 16 -17.28 3.72 7.03
N HIS A 17 -17.28 4.11 8.31
CA HIS A 17 -18.48 4.08 9.15
C HIS A 17 -19.65 4.87 8.56
N LYS A 18 -19.37 5.98 7.85
CA LYS A 18 -20.40 6.82 7.26
C LYS A 18 -20.96 6.25 5.95
N PHE A 19 -20.11 5.70 5.10
CA PHE A 19 -20.47 5.34 3.73
C PHE A 19 -20.78 3.85 3.53
N VAL A 20 -20.16 2.93 4.28
CA VAL A 20 -20.42 1.49 4.16
C VAL A 20 -21.91 1.16 4.29
N PRO A 21 -22.66 1.66 5.31
CA PRO A 21 -24.09 1.37 5.41
C PRO A 21 -24.92 1.91 4.24
N THR A 22 -24.49 3.02 3.62
CA THR A 22 -25.17 3.61 2.47
C THR A 22 -24.92 2.76 1.21
N LEU A 23 -23.68 2.34 0.99
CA LEU A 23 -23.31 1.47 -0.14
C LEU A 23 -24.06 0.14 -0.08
N LEU A 24 -24.16 -0.48 1.10
CA LEU A 24 -24.92 -1.71 1.31
C LEU A 24 -26.43 -1.54 1.03
N LYS A 25 -27.00 -0.36 1.28
CA LYS A 25 -28.42 -0.08 1.00
C LYS A 25 -28.69 0.24 -0.47
N GLN A 26 -27.70 0.77 -1.20
CA GLN A 26 -27.84 1.20 -2.58
C GLN A 26 -28.13 0.03 -3.54
N ASN A 27 -27.79 -1.21 -3.13
CA ASN A 27 -28.05 -2.44 -3.88
C ASN A 27 -27.46 -2.45 -5.30
N SER A 28 -26.26 -1.87 -5.46
CA SER A 28 -25.52 -1.81 -6.73
C SER A 28 -24.05 -2.13 -6.51
N PRO A 29 -23.36 -2.81 -7.46
CA PRO A 29 -21.93 -3.07 -7.37
C PRO A 29 -21.13 -1.82 -7.02
N SER A 30 -20.34 -1.90 -5.96
CA SER A 30 -19.57 -0.76 -5.43
C SER A 30 -18.26 -1.24 -4.83
N ALA A 31 -17.22 -0.40 -4.86
CA ALA A 31 -15.93 -0.72 -4.26
C ALA A 31 -15.47 0.40 -3.33
N ILE A 32 -14.86 0.03 -2.21
CA ILE A 32 -14.11 0.92 -1.32
C ILE A 32 -12.64 0.66 -1.54
N VAL A 33 -11.88 1.69 -1.93
CA VAL A 33 -10.44 1.56 -2.15
C VAL A 33 -9.71 2.48 -1.19
N ASN A 34 -8.93 1.89 -0.29
CA ASN A 34 -8.08 2.64 0.62
C ASN A 34 -6.64 2.70 0.08
N LEU A 35 -5.98 3.85 0.25
CA LEU A 35 -4.58 4.03 -0.14
C LEU A 35 -3.64 3.59 0.98
N GLY A 36 -2.97 2.46 0.75
CA GLY A 36 -1.88 1.93 1.56
C GLY A 36 -0.50 2.46 1.15
N SER A 37 0.54 1.73 1.56
CA SER A 37 1.94 1.96 1.18
C SER A 37 2.76 0.71 1.47
N LYS A 38 3.86 0.49 0.74
CA LYS A 38 4.86 -0.55 1.06
C LYS A 38 5.44 -0.35 2.46
N GLU A 39 5.45 0.89 2.96
CA GLU A 39 5.84 1.21 4.35
C GLU A 39 4.87 0.63 5.39
N GLY A 40 3.59 0.49 5.06
CA GLY A 40 2.62 -0.17 5.96
C GLY A 40 2.75 -1.70 6.02
N ILE A 41 3.61 -2.28 5.16
CA ILE A 41 3.87 -3.71 5.07
C ILE A 41 5.27 -4.04 5.59
N THR A 42 6.29 -3.33 5.10
CA THR A 42 7.71 -3.61 5.40
C THR A 42 8.31 -2.69 6.46
N THR A 43 7.59 -1.63 6.85
CA THR A 43 7.89 -0.72 7.97
C THR A 43 9.36 -0.25 8.04
N PRO A 44 9.90 0.38 6.98
CA PRO A 44 11.26 0.88 7.00
C PRO A 44 11.49 1.92 8.11
N PRO A 45 12.69 1.99 8.70
CA PRO A 45 12.99 2.97 9.72
C PRO A 45 13.04 4.40 9.15
N GLY A 46 12.58 5.37 9.94
CA GLY A 46 12.70 6.80 9.65
C GLY A 46 11.38 7.57 9.53
N ASN A 47 10.27 6.89 9.20
CA ASN A 47 8.97 7.52 8.95
C ASN A 47 7.84 6.89 9.77
N VAL A 48 8.02 6.84 11.09
CA VAL A 48 7.18 6.05 12.01
C VAL A 48 5.69 6.40 11.94
N GLY A 49 5.32 7.68 11.92
CA GLY A 49 3.92 8.11 11.91
C GLY A 49 3.18 7.71 10.63
N TYR A 50 3.88 7.77 9.50
CA TYR A 50 3.36 7.32 8.20
C TYR A 50 3.26 5.79 8.15
N SER A 51 4.34 5.08 8.48
CA SER A 51 4.37 3.60 8.51
C SER A 51 3.26 3.03 9.40
N VAL A 52 3.07 3.57 10.62
CA VAL A 52 1.98 3.17 11.53
C VAL A 52 0.60 3.43 10.92
N SER A 53 0.38 4.62 10.34
CA SER A 53 -0.88 4.94 9.65
C SER A 53 -1.19 3.95 8.54
N LYS A 54 -0.21 3.65 7.69
CA LYS A 54 -0.39 2.75 6.54
C LYS A 54 -0.57 1.30 6.97
N ALA A 55 0.09 0.85 8.03
CA ALA A 55 -0.17 -0.46 8.63
C ALA A 55 -1.60 -0.55 9.21
N ALA A 56 -2.08 0.50 9.89
CA ALA A 56 -3.44 0.55 10.41
C ALA A 56 -4.49 0.55 9.29
N ILE A 57 -4.25 1.28 8.20
CA ILE A 57 -5.14 1.30 7.02
C ILE A 57 -5.17 -0.07 6.35
N LYS A 58 -4.02 -0.76 6.22
CA LYS A 58 -3.96 -2.13 5.69
C LYS A 58 -4.86 -3.06 6.49
N VAL A 59 -4.68 -3.12 7.81
CA VAL A 59 -5.48 -3.98 8.70
C VAL A 59 -6.96 -3.61 8.65
N LEU A 60 -7.30 -2.31 8.68
CA LEU A 60 -8.69 -1.85 8.56
C LEU A 60 -9.34 -2.33 7.26
N THR A 61 -8.61 -2.27 6.15
CA THR A 61 -9.11 -2.68 4.83
C THR A 61 -9.29 -4.20 4.74
N GLU A 62 -8.37 -4.97 5.33
CA GLU A 62 -8.47 -6.44 5.41
C GLU A 62 -9.72 -6.88 6.18
N GLN A 63 -9.98 -6.25 7.34
CA GLN A 63 -11.16 -6.55 8.13
C GLN A 63 -12.44 -6.16 7.38
N LEU A 64 -12.46 -4.99 6.74
CA LEU A 64 -13.62 -4.56 5.95
C LEU A 64 -13.91 -5.52 4.79
N ALA A 65 -12.88 -5.93 4.02
CA ALA A 65 -13.07 -6.88 2.92
C ALA A 65 -13.60 -8.23 3.40
N HIS A 66 -13.09 -8.71 4.54
CA HIS A 66 -13.62 -9.91 5.18
C HIS A 66 -15.09 -9.74 5.54
N GLU A 67 -15.47 -8.70 6.29
CA GLU A 67 -16.86 -8.45 6.69
C GLU A 67 -17.80 -8.34 5.49
N LEU A 68 -17.42 -7.57 4.47
CA LEU A 68 -18.22 -7.35 3.27
C LEU A 68 -18.47 -8.63 2.48
N ARG A 69 -17.48 -9.54 2.43
CA ARG A 69 -17.64 -10.85 1.81
C ARG A 69 -18.75 -11.66 2.48
N GLU A 70 -18.84 -11.61 3.81
CA GLU A 70 -19.83 -12.36 4.58
C GLU A 70 -21.25 -11.76 4.50
N ILE A 71 -21.38 -10.43 4.37
CA ILE A 71 -22.69 -9.75 4.50
C ILE A 71 -23.30 -9.23 3.20
N SER A 72 -22.51 -9.06 2.13
CA SER A 72 -22.98 -8.38 0.91
C SER A 72 -23.12 -9.28 -0.32
N ASN A 73 -22.84 -10.59 -0.19
CA ASN A 73 -22.74 -11.51 -1.33
C ASN A 73 -21.85 -10.92 -2.46
N HIS A 74 -20.73 -10.30 -2.08
CA HIS A 74 -19.76 -9.64 -2.97
C HIS A 74 -20.29 -8.43 -3.76
N GLN A 75 -21.43 -7.85 -3.37
CA GLN A 75 -21.93 -6.64 -4.04
C GLN A 75 -21.10 -5.39 -3.70
N VAL A 76 -20.63 -5.29 -2.47
CA VAL A 76 -19.73 -4.22 -2.04
C VAL A 76 -18.41 -4.85 -1.69
N THR A 77 -17.33 -4.41 -2.33
CA THR A 77 -15.98 -4.93 -2.11
C THR A 77 -15.09 -3.88 -1.47
N ALA A 78 -13.97 -4.31 -0.88
CA ALA A 78 -12.94 -3.42 -0.38
C ALA A 78 -11.57 -3.89 -0.88
N HIS A 79 -10.73 -2.94 -1.30
CA HIS A 79 -9.41 -3.19 -1.88
C HIS A 79 -8.36 -2.24 -1.29
N LEU A 80 -7.13 -2.72 -1.22
CA LEU A 80 -5.98 -1.94 -0.76
C LEU A 80 -5.06 -1.61 -1.94
N LEU A 81 -5.08 -0.35 -2.39
CA LEU A 81 -4.13 0.14 -3.38
C LEU A 81 -2.85 0.59 -2.68
N VAL A 82 -1.73 -0.04 -3.01
CA VAL A 82 -0.39 0.28 -2.51
C VAL A 82 0.43 0.82 -3.69
N PRO A 83 0.53 2.15 -3.88
CA PRO A 83 1.30 2.70 -4.99
C PRO A 83 2.79 2.31 -4.93
N GLY A 84 3.38 2.09 -6.11
CA GLY A 84 4.84 2.09 -6.27
C GLY A 84 5.39 3.52 -6.29
N TYR A 85 6.69 3.67 -6.59
CA TYR A 85 7.27 4.99 -6.74
C TYR A 85 6.60 5.73 -7.90
N THR A 86 5.80 6.75 -7.59
CA THR A 86 4.92 7.42 -8.56
C THR A 86 5.21 8.92 -8.63
N TRP A 87 5.21 9.48 -9.83
CA TRP A 87 5.41 10.91 -10.08
C TRP A 87 4.18 11.70 -9.67
N THR A 88 4.21 12.22 -8.45
CA THR A 88 3.11 12.97 -7.81
C THR A 88 3.68 14.15 -7.01
N PRO A 89 2.87 15.16 -6.65
CA PRO A 89 3.33 16.27 -5.81
C PRO A 89 3.89 15.82 -4.46
N MET A 90 3.46 14.65 -3.95
CA MET A 90 4.00 14.09 -2.71
C MET A 90 5.48 13.70 -2.86
N ASN A 91 5.85 13.05 -3.96
CA ASN A 91 7.22 12.59 -4.21
C ASN A 91 8.09 13.66 -4.89
N PHE A 92 7.46 14.63 -5.56
CA PHE A 92 8.13 15.68 -6.33
C PHE A 92 7.45 17.04 -6.08
N PRO A 93 7.57 17.61 -4.87
CA PRO A 93 6.83 18.81 -4.46
C PRO A 93 7.17 20.06 -5.29
N ASN A 94 8.33 20.07 -5.95
CA ASN A 94 8.80 21.18 -6.77
C ASN A 94 8.70 20.92 -8.29
N ALA A 95 8.12 19.80 -8.72
CA ALA A 95 7.99 19.49 -10.14
C ALA A 95 6.80 20.23 -10.77
N ASP A 96 6.96 20.60 -12.04
CA ASP A 96 5.87 21.16 -12.86
C ASP A 96 5.10 20.03 -13.55
N PHE A 97 3.97 19.61 -12.95
CA PHE A 97 3.10 18.56 -13.50
C PHE A 97 2.37 18.97 -14.80
N SER A 98 2.44 20.24 -15.22
CA SER A 98 1.95 20.67 -16.53
C SER A 98 2.91 20.31 -17.68
N GLN A 99 4.13 19.85 -17.35
CA GLN A 99 5.17 19.44 -18.30
C GLN A 99 5.52 17.95 -18.14
N PRO A 100 4.75 17.03 -18.76
CA PRO A 100 4.95 15.59 -18.62
C PRO A 100 6.34 15.08 -19.04
N ASN A 101 7.01 15.80 -19.93
CA ASN A 101 8.37 15.52 -20.38
C ASN A 101 9.44 15.72 -19.30
N GLN A 102 9.10 16.32 -18.16
CA GLN A 102 10.00 16.45 -17.00
C GLN A 102 9.91 15.26 -16.03
N LYS A 103 8.99 14.30 -16.27
CA LYS A 103 8.89 13.09 -15.45
C LYS A 103 10.22 12.31 -15.53
N PRO A 104 10.87 11.98 -14.40
CA PRO A 104 12.02 11.09 -14.40
C PRO A 104 11.64 9.67 -14.86
N ASP A 105 12.62 8.88 -15.32
CA ASP A 105 12.34 7.53 -15.83
C ASP A 105 11.89 6.55 -14.73
N ALA A 106 12.51 6.64 -13.54
CA ALA A 106 12.28 5.72 -12.42
C ALA A 106 10.81 5.62 -11.93
N PRO A 107 10.11 6.72 -11.59
CA PRO A 107 8.73 6.63 -11.11
C PRO A 107 7.75 6.34 -12.24
N TRP A 108 6.70 5.58 -11.98
CA TRP A 108 5.53 5.56 -12.86
C TRP A 108 4.81 6.91 -12.86
N SER A 109 4.18 7.25 -13.98
CA SER A 109 3.16 8.31 -14.01
C SER A 109 1.91 7.87 -13.26
N THR A 110 1.09 8.84 -12.84
CA THR A 110 -0.24 8.55 -12.27
C THR A 110 -1.12 7.76 -13.24
N LYS A 111 -0.98 7.99 -14.54
CA LYS A 111 -1.74 7.27 -15.58
C LYS A 111 -1.36 5.78 -15.64
N GLU A 112 -0.08 5.46 -15.55
CA GLU A 112 0.39 4.06 -15.49
C GLU A 112 -0.14 3.36 -14.24
N LEU A 113 -0.06 4.02 -13.07
CA LEU A 113 -0.62 3.48 -11.84
C LEU A 113 -2.13 3.26 -11.93
N MET A 114 -2.89 4.21 -12.49
CA MET A 114 -4.35 4.06 -12.64
C MET A 114 -4.72 2.95 -13.63
N HIS A 115 -3.99 2.79 -14.74
CA HIS A 115 -4.23 1.69 -15.68
C HIS A 115 -3.96 0.32 -15.03
N PHE A 116 -2.93 0.21 -14.20
CA PHE A 116 -2.66 -0.99 -13.41
C PHE A 116 -3.77 -1.25 -12.38
N PHE A 117 -4.18 -0.21 -11.66
CA PHE A 117 -5.24 -0.27 -10.66
C PHE A 117 -6.58 -0.70 -11.25
N GLU A 118 -7.00 -0.10 -12.38
CA GLU A 118 -8.26 -0.44 -13.04
C GLU A 118 -8.32 -1.93 -13.42
N LYS A 119 -7.22 -2.47 -13.98
CA LYS A 119 -7.13 -3.89 -14.30
C LYS A 119 -7.25 -4.78 -13.07
N SER A 120 -6.53 -4.44 -12.01
CA SER A 120 -6.52 -5.21 -10.77
C SER A 120 -7.89 -5.17 -10.07
N LEU A 121 -8.53 -4.00 -10.07
CA LEU A 121 -9.88 -3.84 -9.53
C LEU A 121 -10.91 -4.67 -10.31
N LEU A 122 -10.82 -4.71 -11.65
CA LEU A 122 -11.70 -5.54 -12.48
C LEU A 122 -11.46 -7.05 -12.29
N ASN A 123 -10.27 -7.45 -11.83
CA ASN A 123 -9.95 -8.82 -11.45
C ASN A 123 -10.36 -9.17 -10.01
N ASP A 124 -10.97 -8.22 -9.27
CA ASP A 124 -11.33 -8.36 -7.85
C ASP A 124 -10.11 -8.56 -6.92
N ASP A 125 -8.93 -8.07 -7.32
CA ASP A 125 -7.70 -8.20 -6.53
C ASP A 125 -7.77 -7.36 -5.25
N PHE A 126 -7.58 -7.98 -4.08
CA PHE A 126 -7.57 -7.25 -2.80
C PHE A 126 -6.29 -6.41 -2.60
N TYR A 127 -5.11 -7.04 -2.70
CA TYR A 127 -3.82 -6.35 -2.58
C TYR A 127 -3.35 -5.87 -3.95
N ILE A 128 -3.54 -4.58 -4.24
CA ILE A 128 -3.13 -3.97 -5.50
C ILE A 128 -1.77 -3.27 -5.27
N VAL A 129 -0.69 -4.04 -5.34
CA VAL A 129 0.68 -3.53 -5.12
C VAL A 129 1.25 -3.01 -6.44
N GLY A 130 1.27 -1.69 -6.57
CA GLY A 130 1.81 -0.99 -7.73
C GLY A 130 3.32 -1.13 -7.85
N LEU A 131 3.78 -1.21 -9.09
CA LEU A 131 5.19 -1.27 -9.46
C LEU A 131 5.71 0.13 -9.78
N ASP A 132 6.97 0.18 -10.19
CA ASP A 132 7.66 1.33 -10.75
C ASP A 132 8.79 0.81 -11.66
N ASN A 133 9.62 1.72 -12.20
CA ASN A 133 10.73 1.33 -13.07
C ASN A 133 12.05 1.15 -12.30
N GLU A 134 12.04 1.20 -10.97
CA GLU A 134 13.24 1.07 -10.13
C GLU A 134 13.30 -0.27 -9.41
N VAL A 135 12.14 -0.81 -9.00
CA VAL A 135 12.03 -2.05 -8.25
C VAL A 135 11.09 -3.01 -8.95
N THR A 136 11.55 -4.25 -9.17
CA THR A 136 10.72 -5.31 -9.74
C THR A 136 9.71 -5.84 -8.72
N ALA A 137 8.62 -6.43 -9.19
CA ALA A 137 7.63 -7.10 -8.34
C ALA A 137 8.29 -8.14 -7.43
N GLU A 138 9.20 -8.95 -7.98
CA GLU A 138 9.97 -9.96 -7.26
C GLU A 138 10.77 -9.37 -6.09
N ILE A 139 11.46 -8.25 -6.30
CA ILE A 139 12.23 -7.61 -5.21
C ILE A 139 11.28 -7.12 -4.11
N ASP A 140 10.12 -6.56 -4.46
CA ASP A 140 9.13 -6.13 -3.47
C ASP A 140 8.51 -7.30 -2.70
N GLU A 141 8.14 -8.38 -3.39
CA GLU A 141 7.65 -9.62 -2.79
C GLU A 141 8.64 -10.19 -1.78
N ARG A 142 9.92 -10.27 -2.17
CA ARG A 142 10.98 -10.73 -1.28
C ARG A 142 11.17 -9.81 -0.08
N ARG A 143 11.09 -8.49 -0.26
CA ARG A 143 11.16 -7.55 0.88
C ARG A 143 10.01 -7.79 1.86
N MET A 144 8.79 -8.05 1.36
CA MET A 144 7.64 -8.38 2.19
C MET A 144 7.80 -9.73 2.90
N GLU A 145 8.25 -10.75 2.18
CA GLU A 145 8.55 -12.08 2.73
C GLU A 145 9.59 -11.99 3.85
N TRP A 146 10.67 -11.24 3.63
CA TRP A 146 11.68 -11.01 4.65
C TRP A 146 11.10 -10.34 5.90
N SER A 147 10.27 -9.30 5.74
CA SER A 147 9.62 -8.64 6.88
C SER A 147 8.75 -9.61 7.70
N ILE A 148 8.01 -10.52 7.06
CA ILE A 148 7.27 -11.58 7.76
C ILE A 148 8.21 -12.60 8.40
N GLY A 149 9.33 -12.91 7.74
CA GLY A 149 10.38 -13.80 8.24
C GLY A 149 11.02 -13.32 9.54
N ASP A 150 10.98 -12.02 9.86
CA ASP A 150 11.43 -11.52 11.16
C ASP A 150 10.60 -12.10 12.31
N ILE A 151 9.29 -12.20 12.12
CA ILE A 151 8.36 -12.77 13.09
C ILE A 151 8.54 -14.29 13.15
N ILE A 152 8.55 -14.96 11.99
CA ILE A 152 8.62 -16.43 11.90
C ILE A 152 9.91 -16.96 12.54
N ASN A 153 11.04 -16.35 12.22
CA ASN A 153 12.36 -16.82 12.65
C ASN A 153 12.86 -16.15 13.93
N ASN A 154 12.02 -15.32 14.57
CA ASN A 154 12.38 -14.54 15.76
C ASN A 154 13.69 -13.74 15.57
N ARG A 155 13.84 -13.09 14.40
CA ARG A 155 14.96 -12.17 14.13
C ARG A 155 14.71 -10.85 14.87
N PRO A 156 15.76 -10.04 15.12
CA PRO A 156 15.58 -8.69 15.63
C PRO A 156 14.62 -7.89 14.73
N ALA A 157 13.82 -7.01 15.35
CA ALA A 157 12.89 -6.18 14.60
C ALA A 157 13.60 -5.39 13.49
N LEU A 158 12.99 -5.35 12.30
CA LEU A 158 13.50 -4.65 11.13
C LEU A 158 14.87 -5.18 10.70
N SER A 159 15.04 -6.51 10.68
CA SER A 159 16.33 -7.17 10.52
C SER A 159 17.02 -6.83 9.20
N ARG A 160 16.25 -6.48 8.16
CA ARG A 160 16.75 -5.96 6.88
C ARG A 160 17.72 -4.78 7.05
N TRP A 161 17.52 -3.93 8.05
CA TRP A 161 18.38 -2.78 8.35
C TRP A 161 19.33 -3.04 9.52
N HIS A 162 19.32 -4.24 10.11
CA HIS A 162 20.18 -4.62 11.21
C HIS A 162 21.55 -5.08 10.70
N ARG A 163 22.65 -4.50 11.24
CA ARG A 163 24.02 -4.74 10.74
C ARG A 163 24.40 -6.23 10.64
N LYS A 164 23.96 -7.06 11.59
CA LYS A 164 24.27 -8.51 11.60
C LYS A 164 23.52 -9.34 10.55
N TYR A 165 22.42 -8.82 10.00
CA TYR A 165 21.56 -9.53 9.04
C TYR A 165 21.65 -8.97 7.62
N LYS A 166 22.47 -7.94 7.41
CA LYS A 166 22.63 -7.28 6.11
C LYS A 166 23.05 -8.27 5.02
N ASP A 167 24.02 -9.14 5.30
CA ASP A 167 24.54 -10.08 4.31
C ASP A 167 23.55 -11.20 4.03
N GLU A 168 22.90 -11.74 5.07
CA GLU A 168 21.81 -12.73 4.93
C GLU A 168 20.64 -12.17 4.10
N PHE A 169 20.27 -10.90 4.31
CA PHE A 169 19.23 -10.23 3.53
C PHE A 169 19.62 -10.07 2.05
N ASN A 170 20.89 -9.79 1.77
CA ASN A 170 21.39 -9.64 0.40
C ASN A 170 21.58 -10.99 -0.34
N GLU A 171 21.78 -12.09 0.41
CA GLU A 171 21.84 -13.45 -0.14
C GLU A 171 20.44 -14.02 -0.42
N PHE A 172 19.51 -13.85 0.53
CA PHE A 172 18.09 -13.67 0.19
C PHE A 172 17.99 -12.47 -0.80
N LEU A 173 16.89 -12.00 -1.37
CA LEU A 173 16.93 -11.08 -2.55
C LEU A 173 17.62 -11.61 -3.83
N SER A 174 18.79 -12.27 -3.76
CA SER A 174 19.57 -12.74 -4.92
C SER A 174 19.26 -14.15 -5.38
N GLN A 175 18.53 -14.92 -4.56
CA GLN A 175 18.00 -16.24 -4.91
C GLN A 175 16.86 -16.15 -5.93
#